data_AF-A0A4S8LAP0-F1
#
_entry.id   AF-A0A4S8LAP0-F1
#
_cell.length_a   1.000
_cell.length_b   1.000
_cell.length_c   1.000
_cell.angle_alpha   90.00
_cell.angle_beta   90.00
_cell.angle_gamma   90.00
#
_symmetry.space_group_name_H-M   'P 1'
#
loop_
_entity.id
_entity.type
_entity.pdbx_description
1 polymer ?
#
loop_
_entity_poly.entity_id
_entity_poly.type
_entity_poly.pdbx_seq_one_letter_code
_entity_poly.pdbx_strand_id
1 'polypeptide(L)'
;ELELLDEITRLRYLGKMPPGTVGETRSSVLKNFRLLKGIQYLPPKIHSAIVWSEIEPFEISDESQITWKIVSTENTDRSKNLYRTGNFKSAKTLEKAQETIVYSEKRDVSDTNPDENGPETKKQKTLCDRNIASDSSLPSHHKTLSWSENSCAYDSVIMLLFHVYLAH
;
A
#
# COMPACT_ATOMS: atom_id res chain seq x y z
N GLU A 1 -4.60 14.31 -3.29
CA GLU A 1 -5.29 13.07 -3.71
C GLU A 1 -6.04 12.36 -2.58
N LEU A 2 -5.35 11.91 -1.52
CA LEU A 2 -5.98 11.16 -0.41
C LEU A 2 -7.19 11.88 0.20
N GLU A 3 -7.08 13.21 0.40
CA GLU A 3 -8.19 14.04 0.90
C GLU A 3 -9.48 13.93 0.06
N LEU A 4 -9.36 13.77 -1.27
CA LEU A 4 -10.53 13.55 -2.13
C LEU A 4 -11.11 12.15 -1.94
N LEU A 5 -10.26 11.13 -1.79
CA LEU A 5 -10.71 9.76 -1.52
C LEU A 5 -11.40 9.63 -0.16
N ASP A 6 -10.88 10.33 0.86
CA ASP A 6 -11.50 10.39 2.18
C ASP A 6 -12.86 11.09 2.12
N GLU A 7 -12.96 12.20 1.39
CA GLU A 7 -14.24 12.89 1.19
C GLU A 7 -15.24 12.03 0.41
N ILE A 8 -14.80 11.31 -0.63
CA ILE A 8 -15.64 10.35 -1.37
C ILE A 8 -16.15 9.25 -0.44
N THR A 9 -15.27 8.69 0.39
CA THR A 9 -15.61 7.64 1.36
C THR A 9 -16.61 8.15 2.38
N ARG A 10 -16.41 9.36 2.89
CA ARG A 10 -17.33 10.03 3.82
C ARG A 10 -18.70 10.29 3.18
N LEU A 11 -18.74 10.79 1.94
CA LEU A 11 -20.00 11.02 1.21
C LEU A 11 -20.74 9.71 0.92
N ARG A 12 -20.02 8.64 0.63
CA ARG A 12 -20.59 7.29 0.44
C ARG A 12 -21.21 6.77 1.73
N TYR A 13 -20.50 6.89 2.85
CA TYR A 13 -21.00 6.50 4.17
C TYR A 13 -22.28 7.27 4.54
N LEU A 14 -22.33 8.57 4.22
CA LEU A 14 -23.50 9.42 4.48
C LEU A 14 -24.64 9.25 3.47
N GLY A 15 -24.50 8.40 2.45
CA GLY A 15 -25.49 8.27 1.37
C GLY A 15 -25.66 9.54 0.52
N LYS A 16 -24.68 10.46 0.55
CA LYS A 16 -24.69 11.75 -0.17
C LYS A 16 -23.78 11.74 -1.40
N MET A 17 -23.35 10.56 -1.83
CA MET A 17 -22.52 10.37 -3.00
C MET A 17 -23.34 10.66 -4.26
N PRO A 18 -22.87 11.53 -5.18
CA PRO A 18 -23.57 11.78 -6.44
C PRO A 18 -23.73 10.48 -7.26
N PRO A 19 -24.88 10.25 -7.92
CA PRO A 19 -25.04 9.11 -8.80
C PRO A 19 -24.01 9.20 -9.95
N GLY A 20 -23.30 8.10 -10.23
CA GLY A 20 -22.29 8.04 -11.30
C GLY A 20 -20.83 8.20 -10.85
N THR A 21 -20.53 8.42 -9.56
CA THR A 21 -19.14 8.36 -9.04
C THR A 21 -18.68 6.94 -8.77
N VAL A 22 -18.84 6.05 -9.77
CA VAL A 22 -18.33 4.67 -9.72
C VAL A 22 -17.20 4.56 -10.73
N GLY A 23 -16.20 3.77 -10.41
CA GLY A 23 -15.05 3.50 -11.27
C GLY A 23 -14.33 2.25 -10.80
N GLU A 24 -13.74 1.52 -11.74
CA GLU A 24 -12.99 0.29 -11.44
C GLU A 24 -11.63 0.59 -10.80
N THR A 25 -11.06 1.75 -11.13
CA THR A 25 -9.77 2.20 -10.63
C THR A 25 -9.90 3.45 -9.76
N ARG A 26 -8.93 3.63 -8.86
CA ARG A 26 -8.77 4.86 -8.05
C ARG A 26 -8.83 6.11 -8.92
N SER A 27 -8.07 6.13 -10.03
CA SER A 27 -8.03 7.28 -10.95
C SER A 27 -9.39 7.52 -11.62
N SER A 28 -10.11 6.47 -12.01
CA SER A 28 -11.46 6.59 -12.59
C SER A 28 -12.44 7.20 -11.59
N VAL A 29 -12.44 6.72 -10.34
CA VAL A 29 -13.30 7.26 -9.27
C VAL A 29 -13.01 8.74 -9.03
N LEU A 30 -11.73 9.13 -8.93
CA LEU A 30 -11.33 10.51 -8.70
C LEU A 30 -11.71 11.42 -9.88
N LYS A 31 -11.53 10.97 -11.11
CA LYS A 31 -11.94 11.71 -12.32
C LYS A 31 -13.44 11.95 -12.33
N ASN A 32 -14.23 10.90 -12.15
CA ASN A 32 -15.70 11.00 -12.15
C ASN A 32 -16.20 11.91 -11.03
N PHE A 33 -15.60 11.80 -9.84
CA PHE A 33 -15.94 12.69 -8.73
C PHE A 33 -15.63 14.16 -9.04
N ARG A 34 -14.45 14.46 -9.61
CA ARG A 34 -14.08 15.83 -9.98
C ARG A 34 -14.90 16.39 -11.13
N LEU A 35 -15.33 15.56 -12.09
CA LEU A 35 -16.26 15.98 -13.13
C LEU A 35 -17.61 16.43 -12.55
N LEU A 36 -18.08 15.75 -11.51
CA LEU A 36 -19.38 16.03 -10.89
C LEU A 36 -19.33 17.17 -9.87
N LYS A 37 -18.24 17.31 -9.11
CA LYS A 37 -18.09 18.36 -8.08
C LYS A 37 -17.42 19.63 -8.59
N GLY A 38 -16.62 19.52 -9.64
CA GLY A 38 -15.79 20.60 -10.17
C GLY A 38 -14.29 20.37 -9.94
N ILE A 39 -13.48 20.84 -10.89
CA ILE A 39 -12.02 20.66 -10.91
C ILE A 39 -11.35 21.37 -9.73
N GLN A 40 -11.94 22.48 -9.27
CA GLN A 40 -11.50 23.31 -8.16
C GLN A 40 -12.19 22.97 -6.83
N TYR A 41 -12.96 21.88 -6.77
CA TYR A 41 -13.59 21.48 -5.52
C TYR A 41 -12.53 21.19 -4.45
N LEU A 42 -12.66 21.81 -3.27
CA LEU A 42 -11.84 21.53 -2.09
C LEU A 42 -12.68 20.81 -1.01
N PRO A 43 -12.19 19.68 -0.48
CA PRO A 43 -12.79 19.05 0.70
C PRO A 43 -12.79 19.99 1.92
N PRO A 44 -13.79 19.91 2.82
CA PRO A 44 -13.90 20.81 3.97
C PRO A 44 -12.76 20.73 4.98
N LYS A 45 -12.05 19.60 5.05
CA LYS A 45 -10.99 19.32 6.03
C LYS A 45 -9.58 19.26 5.41
N ILE A 46 -9.40 19.86 4.25
CA ILE A 46 -8.10 19.85 3.58
C ILE A 46 -7.06 20.68 4.35
N HIS A 47 -5.84 20.14 4.45
CA HIS A 47 -4.72 20.85 5.08
C HIS A 47 -4.21 21.98 4.16
N SER A 48 -3.90 23.15 4.72
CA SER A 48 -3.52 24.36 3.97
C SER A 48 -2.32 24.16 3.03
N ALA A 49 -1.34 23.35 3.45
CA ALA A 49 -0.13 23.06 2.68
C ALA A 49 -0.35 22.24 1.38
N ILE A 50 -1.53 21.64 1.18
CA ILE A 50 -1.85 20.79 0.02
C ILE A 50 -3.09 21.28 -0.74
N VAL A 51 -3.53 22.50 -0.46
CA VAL A 51 -4.63 23.17 -1.17
C VAL A 51 -4.20 23.43 -2.61
N TRP A 52 -5.03 22.99 -3.55
CA TRP A 52 -4.87 23.33 -4.97
C TRP A 52 -5.68 24.57 -5.33
N SER A 53 -5.24 25.29 -6.34
CA SER A 53 -5.88 26.49 -6.86
C SER A 53 -5.83 26.52 -8.39
N GLU A 54 -6.33 27.58 -9.02
CA GLU A 54 -6.16 27.77 -10.47
C GLU A 54 -4.69 27.94 -10.87
N ILE A 55 -3.86 28.48 -9.97
CA ILE A 55 -2.44 28.71 -10.18
C ILE A 55 -1.66 27.39 -10.05
N GLU A 56 -2.08 26.53 -9.14
CA GLU A 56 -1.48 25.22 -8.89
C GLU A 56 -2.59 24.15 -8.84
N PRO A 57 -3.01 23.64 -10.01
CA PRO A 57 -4.12 22.70 -10.08
C PRO A 57 -3.70 21.31 -9.61
N PHE A 58 -4.64 20.61 -8.97
CA PHE A 58 -4.44 19.20 -8.65
C PHE A 58 -4.53 18.35 -9.92
N GLU A 59 -3.47 17.63 -10.26
CA GLU A 59 -3.44 16.67 -11.38
C GLU A 59 -3.64 15.24 -10.87
N ILE A 60 -4.50 14.47 -11.54
CA ILE A 60 -4.65 13.04 -11.27
C ILE A 60 -3.66 12.32 -12.18
N SER A 61 -2.74 11.56 -11.58
CA SER A 61 -1.82 10.73 -12.35
C SER A 61 -2.61 9.66 -13.12
N ASP A 62 -2.58 9.78 -14.44
CA ASP A 62 -2.97 8.73 -15.36
C ASP A 62 -1.80 7.77 -15.50
N GLU A 63 -1.64 6.90 -14.49
CA GLU A 63 -0.77 5.76 -14.64
C GLU A 63 -1.31 4.93 -15.82
N SER A 64 -0.52 4.86 -16.88
CA SER A 64 -0.78 3.99 -18.02
C SER A 64 -1.03 2.58 -17.50
N GLN A 65 -2.05 1.90 -18.04
CA GLN A 65 -2.40 0.53 -17.63
C GLN A 65 -1.13 -0.32 -17.57
N ILE A 66 -0.62 -0.56 -16.36
CA ILE A 66 0.61 -1.31 -16.15
C ILE A 66 0.30 -2.73 -16.62
N THR A 67 0.80 -3.06 -17.80
CA THR A 67 0.64 -4.38 -18.39
C THR A 67 1.64 -5.29 -17.70
N TRP A 68 1.20 -5.90 -16.59
CA TRP A 68 1.98 -6.93 -15.92
C TRP A 68 2.23 -8.07 -16.90
N LYS A 69 3.48 -8.26 -17.30
CA LYS A 69 3.91 -9.39 -18.10
C LYS A 69 4.68 -10.37 -17.22
N ILE A 70 4.35 -11.65 -17.33
CA ILE A 70 5.14 -12.71 -16.72
C ILE A 70 6.50 -12.75 -17.43
N VAL A 71 7.58 -12.48 -16.70
CA VAL A 71 8.95 -12.60 -17.24
C VAL A 71 9.29 -14.08 -17.30
N SER A 72 9.17 -14.67 -18.49
CA SER A 72 9.65 -16.02 -18.75
C SER A 72 11.16 -16.09 -18.50
N THR A 73 11.63 -17.06 -17.71
CA THR A 73 13.07 -17.24 -17.39
C THR A 73 13.87 -17.88 -18.54
N GLU A 74 13.47 -17.66 -19.79
CA GLU A 74 14.05 -18.38 -20.93
C GLU A 74 15.38 -17.77 -21.44
N ASN A 75 15.75 -16.56 -20.97
CA ASN A 75 17.01 -15.90 -21.35
C ASN A 75 17.75 -15.26 -20.17
N THR A 76 17.68 -15.84 -18.97
CA THR A 76 18.70 -15.58 -17.95
C THR A 76 19.68 -16.74 -17.98
N ASP A 77 20.86 -16.46 -18.53
CA ASP A 77 22.03 -17.32 -18.40
C ASP A 77 22.23 -17.58 -16.91
N ARG A 78 21.79 -18.76 -16.45
CA ARG A 78 21.78 -19.12 -15.04
C ARG A 78 23.25 -19.23 -14.62
N SER A 79 23.79 -18.18 -14.00
CA SER A 79 24.92 -18.33 -13.10
C SER A 79 24.54 -19.43 -12.11
N LYS A 80 25.20 -20.58 -12.21
CA LYS A 80 24.91 -21.78 -11.42
C LYS A 80 25.16 -21.46 -9.95
N ASN A 81 24.12 -21.03 -9.24
CA ASN A 81 24.12 -21.00 -7.79
C ASN A 81 24.25 -22.46 -7.30
N LEU A 82 25.42 -22.80 -6.74
CA LEU A 82 25.82 -24.14 -6.30
C LEU A 82 24.99 -24.73 -5.13
N TYR A 83 23.94 -24.02 -4.67
CA TYR A 83 23.22 -24.37 -3.44
C TYR A 83 21.82 -24.96 -3.66
N ARG A 84 21.42 -25.29 -4.89
CA ARG A 84 20.07 -25.84 -5.17
C ARG A 84 20.08 -27.32 -5.55
N THR A 85 20.60 -28.17 -4.67
CA THR A 85 20.43 -29.63 -4.78
C THR A 85 19.30 -30.08 -3.85
N GLY A 86 18.06 -29.73 -4.23
CA GLY A 86 16.86 -30.25 -3.58
C GLY A 86 16.05 -31.05 -4.60
N ASN A 87 15.81 -32.33 -4.33
CA ASN A 87 15.08 -33.26 -5.20
C ASN A 87 13.57 -32.97 -5.19
N PHE A 88 13.16 -31.83 -5.76
CA PHE A 88 11.76 -31.52 -5.96
C PHE A 88 11.22 -32.32 -7.15
N LYS A 89 10.31 -33.27 -6.90
CA LYS A 89 9.57 -33.98 -7.94
C LYS A 89 8.25 -33.27 -8.19
N SER A 90 8.12 -32.61 -9.34
CA SER A 90 6.85 -32.06 -9.80
C SER A 90 5.92 -33.21 -10.22
N ALA A 91 4.65 -33.14 -9.82
CA ALA A 91 3.63 -34.11 -10.20
C ALA A 91 3.31 -33.95 -11.71
N LYS A 92 3.35 -35.06 -12.46
CA LYS A 92 2.96 -35.08 -13.87
C LYS A 92 1.43 -35.06 -13.97
N THR A 93 0.87 -33.95 -14.43
CA THR A 93 -0.53 -33.91 -14.89
C THR A 93 -0.61 -34.61 -16.24
N LEU A 94 -1.52 -35.57 -16.34
CA LEU A 94 -1.83 -36.33 -17.54
C LEU A 94 -2.55 -35.43 -18.54
N GLU A 95 -2.02 -35.29 -19.75
CA GLU A 95 -2.71 -34.62 -20.86
C GLU A 95 -3.87 -35.46 -21.39
N LYS A 96 -5.04 -34.83 -21.60
CA LYS A 96 -5.85 -35.13 -22.77
C LYS A 96 -6.76 -33.95 -23.16
N ALA A 97 -6.35 -33.30 -24.25
CA ALA A 97 -7.09 -32.81 -25.40
C ALA A 97 -8.53 -32.24 -25.28
N GLN A 98 -8.64 -31.06 -25.92
CA GLN A 98 -9.75 -30.50 -26.71
C GLN A 98 -10.74 -29.52 -26.02
N GLU A 99 -10.81 -28.37 -26.69
CA GLU A 99 -11.65 -27.19 -26.46
C GLU A 99 -13.13 -27.54 -26.29
N THR A 100 -13.78 -26.99 -25.27
CA THR A 100 -15.11 -26.38 -25.40
C THR A 100 -15.31 -25.41 -24.23
N ILE A 101 -15.61 -24.15 -24.56
CA ILE A 101 -16.06 -23.14 -23.62
C ILE A 101 -17.41 -23.56 -23.05
N VAL A 102 -17.52 -23.75 -21.74
CA VAL A 102 -18.81 -23.81 -21.02
C VAL A 102 -18.67 -23.07 -19.69
N TYR A 103 -19.39 -21.95 -19.56
CA TYR A 103 -19.73 -21.35 -18.27
C TYR A 103 -20.51 -22.36 -17.43
N SER A 104 -20.17 -22.53 -16.16
CA SER A 104 -21.14 -23.03 -15.17
C SER A 104 -20.97 -22.39 -13.81
N GLU A 105 -22.12 -22.00 -13.29
CA GLU A 105 -22.44 -21.23 -12.10
C GLU A 105 -22.31 -22.00 -10.78
N LYS A 106 -22.17 -21.20 -9.71
CA LYS A 106 -22.74 -21.33 -8.36
C LYS A 106 -22.25 -22.45 -7.43
N ARG A 107 -21.78 -22.01 -6.25
CA ARG A 107 -22.25 -22.56 -4.97
C ARG A 107 -22.66 -21.42 -4.03
N ASP A 108 -23.90 -21.54 -3.59
CA ASP A 108 -24.60 -20.82 -2.53
C ASP A 108 -24.24 -21.45 -1.18
N VAL A 109 -23.90 -20.64 -0.17
CA VAL A 109 -24.02 -21.02 1.26
C VAL A 109 -24.35 -19.76 2.07
N SER A 110 -25.47 -19.88 2.76
CA SER A 110 -26.18 -18.96 3.63
C SER A 110 -25.46 -18.52 4.91
N ASP A 111 -25.93 -17.39 5.44
CA ASP A 111 -25.73 -16.77 6.77
C ASP A 111 -25.30 -17.69 7.93
N THR A 112 -24.28 -17.26 8.69
CA THR A 112 -24.29 -17.04 10.16
C THR A 112 -22.95 -16.39 10.57
N ASN A 113 -22.98 -15.31 11.37
CA ASN A 113 -21.80 -14.58 11.90
C ASN A 113 -20.77 -15.49 12.60
N PRO A 114 -19.48 -15.07 12.65
CA PRO A 114 -18.94 -14.77 13.97
C PRO A 114 -18.02 -13.54 14.02
N ASP A 115 -18.04 -12.99 15.24
CA ASP A 115 -17.13 -12.06 15.87
C ASP A 115 -15.67 -12.58 15.92
N GLU A 116 -14.78 -11.68 16.34
CA GLU A 116 -13.40 -11.88 16.83
C GLU A 116 -12.20 -11.99 15.86
N ASN A 117 -11.42 -10.90 15.88
CA ASN A 117 -9.97 -10.86 16.15
C ASN A 117 -9.04 -11.66 15.22
N GLY A 118 -8.60 -11.02 14.12
CA GLY A 118 -7.34 -11.34 13.44
C GLY A 118 -6.42 -10.12 13.42
N PRO A 119 -5.10 -10.24 13.68
CA PRO A 119 -4.24 -9.08 13.81
C PRO A 119 -3.96 -8.49 12.43
N GLU A 120 -4.60 -7.37 12.11
CA GLU A 120 -4.13 -6.52 11.04
C GLU A 120 -2.75 -5.99 11.42
N THR A 121 -1.71 -6.47 10.72
CA THR A 121 -0.36 -5.93 10.86
C THR A 121 -0.34 -4.53 10.25
N LYS A 122 -0.76 -3.54 11.05
CA LYS A 122 -0.58 -2.11 10.77
C LYS A 122 0.90 -1.83 10.60
N LYS A 123 1.31 -1.46 9.39
CA LYS A 123 2.55 -0.70 9.20
C LYS A 123 2.32 0.71 9.73
N GLN A 124 2.60 0.90 11.01
CA GLN A 124 2.58 2.21 11.65
C GLN A 124 3.83 2.98 11.20
N LYS A 125 3.63 4.06 10.46
CA LYS A 125 4.70 5.03 10.15
C LYS A 125 4.90 5.89 11.38
N THR A 126 6.01 5.70 12.09
CA THR A 126 6.38 6.56 13.22
C THR A 126 6.75 7.95 12.68
N LEU A 127 5.91 8.94 12.92
CA LEU A 127 6.30 10.35 12.81
C LEU A 127 7.18 10.69 14.01
N CYS A 128 8.41 11.10 13.76
CA CYS A 128 9.20 11.79 14.76
C CYS A 128 8.74 13.25 14.78
N ASP A 129 7.79 13.59 15.66
CA ASP A 129 7.56 14.97 16.05
C ASP A 129 8.75 15.44 16.89
N ARG A 130 9.51 16.40 16.36
CA ARG A 130 10.57 17.09 17.09
C ARG A 130 10.15 18.53 17.32
N ASN A 131 9.40 18.74 18.39
CA ASN A 131 9.31 20.04 19.07
C ASN A 131 9.00 19.80 20.56
N ILE A 132 10.04 19.52 21.34
CA ILE A 132 10.02 19.75 22.78
C ILE A 132 11.19 20.68 23.07
N ALA A 133 10.84 21.95 23.31
CA ALA A 133 11.71 22.86 24.00
C ALA A 133 11.77 22.42 25.46
N SER A 134 12.94 22.02 25.93
CA SER A 134 13.28 22.07 27.35
C SER A 134 14.79 22.06 27.52
N ASP A 135 15.25 23.18 28.05
CA ASP A 135 16.52 23.37 28.72
C ASP A 135 16.83 22.21 29.69
N SER A 136 17.87 21.44 29.41
CA SER A 136 18.76 20.82 30.41
C SER A 136 19.87 20.06 29.69
N SER A 137 21.09 20.34 30.11
CA SER A 137 22.34 19.81 29.62
C SER A 137 22.41 18.28 29.66
N LEU A 138 22.35 17.63 28.49
CA LEU A 138 22.90 16.28 28.28
C LEU A 138 23.60 16.24 26.91
N PRO A 139 24.71 15.49 26.77
CA PRO A 139 25.52 15.55 25.55
C PRO A 139 24.72 14.99 24.37
N SER A 140 24.51 15.84 23.36
CA SER A 140 23.94 15.48 22.08
C SER A 140 24.83 14.46 21.39
N HIS A 141 24.51 13.18 21.54
CA HIS A 141 25.10 12.10 20.74
C HIS A 141 23.99 11.35 20.00
N HIS A 142 23.21 12.07 19.19
CA HIS A 142 22.26 11.46 18.26
C HIS A 142 23.01 10.91 17.04
N LYS A 143 23.83 9.88 17.23
CA LYS A 143 24.41 9.12 16.12
C LYS A 143 23.36 8.11 15.67
N THR A 144 22.63 8.45 14.62
CA THR A 144 21.65 7.55 14.00
C THR A 144 22.36 6.53 13.12
N LEU A 145 21.85 5.31 13.07
CA LEU A 145 22.28 4.30 12.10
C LEU A 145 21.79 4.70 10.71
N SER A 146 22.68 4.72 9.72
CA SER A 146 22.31 4.91 8.32
C SER A 146 21.80 3.61 7.73
N TRP A 147 20.64 3.63 7.10
CA TRP A 147 20.10 2.45 6.44
C TRP A 147 20.96 2.06 5.23
N SER A 148 21.50 0.83 5.24
CA SER A 148 22.26 0.26 4.12
C SER A 148 22.06 -1.25 4.06
N GLU A 149 22.09 -1.86 2.88
CA GLU A 149 22.06 -3.34 2.70
C GLU A 149 20.93 -4.06 3.47
N ASN A 150 19.71 -3.50 3.51
CA ASN A 150 18.60 -4.04 4.29
C ASN A 150 18.90 -4.15 5.80
N SER A 151 19.72 -3.23 6.35
CA SER A 151 20.14 -3.20 7.76
C SER A 151 18.99 -3.03 8.76
N CYS A 152 17.76 -2.73 8.32
CA CYS A 152 16.65 -2.36 9.21
C CYS A 152 16.38 -3.37 10.33
N ALA A 153 16.55 -4.67 10.07
CA ALA A 153 16.42 -5.70 11.10
C ALA A 153 17.53 -5.57 12.15
N TYR A 154 18.79 -5.41 11.73
CA TYR A 154 19.96 -5.31 12.60
C TYR A 154 20.03 -3.98 13.35
N ASP A 155 19.68 -2.87 12.70
CA ASP A 155 19.66 -1.53 13.30
C ASP A 155 18.72 -1.50 14.52
N SER A 156 17.57 -2.17 14.41
CA SER A 156 16.61 -2.27 15.53
C SER A 156 17.19 -3.03 16.73
N VAL A 157 17.90 -4.13 16.50
CA VAL A 157 18.52 -4.95 17.56
C VAL A 157 19.68 -4.21 18.23
N ILE A 158 20.53 -3.56 17.44
CA ILE A 158 21.67 -2.77 17.94
C ILE A 158 21.18 -1.64 18.84
N MET A 159 20.10 -0.95 18.44
CA MET A 159 19.51 0.10 19.25
C MET A 159 18.98 -0.42 20.59
N LEU A 160 18.31 -1.57 20.60
CA LEU A 160 17.82 -2.19 21.85
C LEU A 160 18.98 -2.58 22.77
N LEU A 161 20.03 -3.22 22.23
CA LEU A 161 21.20 -3.61 23.01
C LEU A 161 21.95 -2.41 23.58
N PHE A 162 22.08 -1.33 22.81
CA PHE A 162 22.70 -0.10 23.27
C PHE A 162 21.95 0.52 24.46
N HIS A 163 20.62 0.51 24.45
CA HIS A 163 19.81 1.00 25.57
C HIS A 163 19.94 0.12 26.81
N VAL A 164 19.97 -1.20 26.65
CA VAL A 164 20.19 -2.14 27.77
C VAL A 164 21.57 -1.95 28.38
N TYR A 165 22.60 -1.74 27.56
CA TYR A 165 23.95 -1.46 28.03
C TYR A 165 24.04 -0.15 28.83
N LEU A 166 23.36 0.91 28.38
CA LEU A 166 23.34 2.19 29.09
C LEU A 166 22.50 2.18 30.38
N ALA A 167 21.57 1.24 30.50
CA ALA A 167 20.72 1.09 31.68
C ALA A 167 21.44 0.38 32.86
N HIS A 168 22.69 -0.06 32.65
CA HIS A 168 23.47 -0.87 33.59
C HIS A 168 24.79 -0.19 33.97
#